data_AF-A0A444XAT4-F1
#
_entry.id   AF-A0A444XAT4-F1
#
_cell.length_a   1.000
_cell.length_b   1.000
_cell.length_c   1.000
_cell.angle_alpha   90.00
_cell.angle_beta   90.00
_cell.angle_gamma   90.00
#
_symmetry.space_group_name_H-M   'P 1'
#
loop_
_entity.id
_entity.type
_entity.pdbx_description
1 polymer ?
#
loop_
_entity_poly.entity_id
_entity_poly.type
_entity_poly.pdbx_seq_one_letter_code
_entity_poly.pdbx_strand_id
1 'polypeptide(L)'
;MQRMSGIATLTKAMADAAYPAYMLETRKTAPCLRLLDKWAVLIGGGRNHRMGLFDMVMIKDNHISAAGGVSNSLKAVDLYLEQRNLKVEVEHVIEDKIWLRPWFLISLFHFYQVETRTLEEVKEVLHYASQTNTSLTRIMLDNMVLPLPNGDVDISMLKEAVQLVNGKFETEASGNVTLDTVHKIGQSGVTYISSGSLTHSVKALDISLKIDTELALKVGRRTGRA
;
A
#
# COMPACT_ATOMS: atom_id res chain seq x y z
N MET A 1 -1.92 16.88 14.12
CA MET A 1 -2.42 17.78 13.05
C MET A 1 -1.36 17.98 11.98
N GLN A 2 -0.30 18.77 12.23
CA GLN A 2 0.77 19.08 11.25
C GLN A 2 1.32 17.87 10.48
N ARG A 3 1.65 16.76 11.17
CA ARG A 3 2.13 15.51 10.55
C ARG A 3 1.11 14.90 9.60
N MET A 4 -0.13 14.67 10.06
CA MET A 4 -1.20 14.10 9.23
C MET A 4 -1.48 14.99 8.01
N SER A 5 -1.49 16.31 8.18
CA SER A 5 -1.64 17.25 7.07
C SER A 5 -0.50 17.14 6.06
N GLY A 6 0.75 16.96 6.52
CA GLY A 6 1.90 16.70 5.65
C GLY A 6 1.78 15.41 4.85
N ILE A 7 1.37 14.31 5.51
CA ILE A 7 1.13 13.00 4.87
C ILE A 7 0.03 13.10 3.82
N ALA A 8 -1.11 13.70 4.16
CA ALA A 8 -2.24 13.84 3.25
C ALA A 8 -1.86 14.68 2.01
N THR A 9 -1.09 15.75 2.22
CA THR A 9 -0.62 16.63 1.13
C THR A 9 0.31 15.88 0.17
N LEU A 10 1.31 15.16 0.70
CA LEU A 10 2.23 14.37 -0.12
C LEU A 10 1.50 13.23 -0.84
N THR A 11 0.61 12.54 -0.13
CA THR A 11 -0.20 11.46 -0.70
C THR A 11 -1.03 11.98 -1.87
N LYS A 12 -1.66 13.16 -1.74
CA LYS A 12 -2.44 13.75 -2.82
C LYS A 12 -1.59 14.02 -4.06
N ALA A 13 -0.42 14.64 -3.89
CA ALA A 13 0.49 14.90 -5.00
C ALA A 13 0.96 13.60 -5.69
N MET A 14 1.31 12.57 -4.90
CA MET A 14 1.72 11.27 -5.46
C MET A 14 0.55 10.53 -6.12
N ALA A 15 -0.64 10.54 -5.54
CA ALA A 15 -1.82 9.86 -6.09
C ALA A 15 -2.27 10.48 -7.42
N ASP A 16 -2.27 11.82 -7.50
CA ASP A 16 -2.59 12.52 -8.74
C ASP A 16 -1.56 12.22 -9.84
N ALA A 17 -0.26 12.15 -9.48
CA ALA A 17 0.80 11.81 -10.43
C ALA A 17 0.79 10.33 -10.86
N ALA A 18 0.42 9.43 -9.94
CA ALA A 18 0.38 7.98 -10.15
C ALA A 18 -0.73 7.50 -11.09
N TYR A 19 -1.77 8.33 -11.33
CA TYR A 19 -2.92 7.95 -12.14
C TYR A 19 -2.48 7.40 -13.51
N PRO A 20 -2.99 6.22 -13.95
CA PRO A 20 -4.18 5.52 -13.44
C PRO A 20 -3.97 4.58 -12.24
N ALA A 21 -2.74 4.38 -11.77
CA ALA A 21 -2.47 3.49 -10.64
C ALA A 21 -2.87 4.11 -9.29
N TYR A 22 -3.23 3.28 -8.31
CA TYR A 22 -3.55 3.72 -6.96
C TYR A 22 -2.32 3.73 -6.05
N MET A 23 -2.12 4.83 -5.31
CA MET A 23 -1.04 4.91 -4.32
C MET A 23 -1.39 4.17 -3.03
N LEU A 24 -0.48 3.31 -2.57
CA LEU A 24 -0.55 2.59 -1.30
C LEU A 24 0.54 3.07 -0.34
N GLU A 25 0.22 3.07 0.95
CA GLU A 25 1.22 3.20 2.01
C GLU A 25 1.86 1.85 2.39
N THR A 26 2.78 1.87 3.35
CA THR A 26 3.38 0.66 3.90
C THR A 26 3.35 0.64 5.43
N ARG A 27 3.78 -0.48 6.01
CA ARG A 27 4.01 -0.60 7.46
C ARG A 27 5.19 0.24 7.99
N LYS A 28 5.96 0.91 7.13
CA LYS A 28 7.03 1.85 7.49
C LYS A 28 6.41 3.17 7.96
N THR A 29 5.72 3.12 9.10
CA THR A 29 5.05 4.26 9.74
C THR A 29 5.82 4.66 11.00
N ALA A 30 5.53 5.83 11.54
CA ALA A 30 6.06 6.18 12.86
C ALA A 30 5.56 5.16 13.91
N PRO A 31 6.43 4.72 14.84
CA PRO A 31 6.04 3.81 15.93
C PRO A 31 4.81 4.35 16.67
N CYS A 32 3.87 3.46 17.01
CA CYS A 32 2.61 3.79 17.70
C CYS A 32 1.64 4.74 16.98
N LEU A 33 2.00 5.30 15.81
CA LEU A 33 1.16 6.25 15.06
C LEU A 33 0.59 5.66 13.77
N ARG A 34 0.74 4.35 13.53
CA ARG A 34 0.32 3.69 12.29
C ARG A 34 -1.12 3.99 11.89
N LEU A 35 -2.04 3.95 12.86
CA LEU A 35 -3.45 4.23 12.59
C LEU A 35 -3.65 5.65 12.05
N LEU A 36 -3.00 6.64 12.67
CA LEU A 36 -3.11 8.05 12.26
C LEU A 36 -2.40 8.31 10.93
N ASP A 37 -1.22 7.72 10.73
CA ASP A 37 -0.46 7.84 9.48
C ASP A 37 -1.27 7.27 8.30
N LYS A 38 -1.84 6.07 8.44
CA LYS A 38 -2.68 5.45 7.41
C LYS A 38 -3.98 6.21 7.18
N TRP A 39 -4.60 6.73 8.24
CA TRP A 39 -5.79 7.56 8.09
C TRP A 39 -5.50 8.84 7.30
N ALA A 40 -4.33 9.46 7.52
CA ALA A 40 -3.91 10.62 6.74
C ALA A 40 -3.66 10.29 5.26
N VAL A 41 -3.16 9.10 4.94
CA VAL A 41 -3.01 8.62 3.55
C VAL A 41 -4.37 8.51 2.87
N LEU A 42 -5.38 7.91 3.53
CA LEU A 42 -6.74 7.85 2.99
C LEU A 42 -7.32 9.24 2.70
N ILE A 43 -7.13 10.20 3.62
CA ILE A 43 -7.58 11.59 3.43
C ILE A 43 -6.91 12.23 2.21
N GLY A 44 -5.65 11.88 1.94
CA GLY A 44 -4.91 12.36 0.78
C GLY A 44 -5.28 11.70 -0.56
N GLY A 45 -6.25 10.77 -0.58
CA GLY A 45 -6.65 10.05 -1.80
C GLY A 45 -5.80 8.82 -2.12
N GLY A 46 -4.91 8.40 -1.20
CA GLY A 46 -4.26 7.10 -1.26
C GLY A 46 -5.17 5.98 -0.74
N ARG A 47 -4.71 4.75 -0.85
CA ARG A 47 -5.36 3.55 -0.30
C ARG A 47 -4.48 2.91 0.76
N ASN A 48 -5.11 2.18 1.67
CA ASN A 48 -4.38 1.46 2.70
C ASN A 48 -3.93 0.09 2.20
N HIS A 49 -2.67 -0.23 2.47
CA HIS A 49 -2.15 -1.58 2.52
C HIS A 49 -2.49 -2.21 3.89
N ARG A 50 -2.20 -3.51 4.10
CA ARG A 50 -2.38 -4.21 5.40
C ARG A 50 -1.91 -3.43 6.63
N MET A 51 -2.73 -3.39 7.69
CA MET A 51 -2.45 -2.67 8.93
C MET A 51 -1.33 -3.34 9.75
N GLY A 52 -1.33 -4.66 9.81
CA GLY A 52 -0.40 -5.49 10.56
C GLY A 52 -0.04 -6.78 9.84
N LEU A 53 0.56 -7.72 10.59
CA LEU A 53 0.85 -9.07 10.08
C LEU A 53 -0.39 -9.98 10.10
N PHE A 54 -1.44 -9.58 10.82
CA PHE A 54 -2.65 -10.36 11.02
C PHE A 54 -3.70 -10.18 9.93
N ASP A 55 -3.63 -9.10 9.12
CA ASP A 55 -4.68 -8.84 8.12
C ASP A 55 -4.48 -9.61 6.81
N MET A 56 -3.23 -9.90 6.44
CA MET A 56 -2.88 -10.30 5.08
C MET A 56 -1.55 -11.06 5.05
N VAL A 57 -1.55 -12.19 4.35
CA VAL A 57 -0.34 -12.97 4.07
C VAL A 57 0.45 -12.28 2.97
N MET A 58 1.73 -12.03 3.23
CA MET A 58 2.66 -11.45 2.25
C MET A 58 3.93 -12.29 2.26
N ILE A 59 4.11 -13.07 1.20
CA ILE A 59 5.33 -13.83 0.96
C ILE A 59 6.40 -12.85 0.49
N LYS A 60 7.62 -13.01 1.03
CA LYS A 60 8.80 -12.20 0.74
C LYS A 60 9.96 -13.11 0.37
N ASP A 61 11.05 -12.54 -0.11
CA ASP A 61 12.33 -13.20 -0.38
C ASP A 61 12.75 -14.24 0.68
N ASN A 62 12.72 -13.88 1.96
CA ASN A 62 13.10 -14.79 3.04
C ASN A 62 12.18 -16.02 3.13
N HIS A 63 10.90 -15.85 2.86
CA HIS A 63 9.92 -16.95 2.87
C HIS A 63 10.11 -17.86 1.65
N ILE A 64 10.37 -17.28 0.48
CA ILE A 64 10.67 -18.01 -0.76
C ILE A 64 11.94 -18.84 -0.58
N SER A 65 12.99 -18.24 -0.03
CA SER A 65 14.25 -18.93 0.28
C SER A 65 14.05 -20.04 1.30
N ALA A 66 13.26 -19.82 2.35
CA ALA A 66 12.98 -20.85 3.36
C ALA A 66 12.15 -22.02 2.81
N ALA A 67 11.24 -21.77 1.88
CA ALA A 67 10.42 -22.79 1.22
C ALA A 67 11.15 -23.51 0.06
N GLY A 68 12.32 -23.01 -0.35
CA GLY A 68 13.09 -23.57 -1.47
C GLY A 68 12.48 -23.28 -2.84
N GLY A 69 11.79 -22.15 -3.01
CA GLY A 69 11.22 -21.73 -4.30
C GLY A 69 9.87 -21.03 -4.16
N VAL A 70 9.46 -20.32 -5.22
CA VAL A 70 8.21 -19.54 -5.21
C VAL A 70 7.02 -20.48 -5.11
N SER A 71 6.95 -21.49 -5.98
CA SER A 71 5.83 -22.46 -6.03
C SER A 71 5.61 -23.17 -4.68
N ASN A 72 6.68 -23.54 -3.98
CA ASN A 72 6.60 -24.18 -2.66
C ASN A 72 6.06 -23.22 -1.61
N SER A 73 6.48 -21.94 -1.65
CA SER A 73 5.96 -20.93 -0.74
C SER A 73 4.47 -20.67 -0.96
N LEU A 74 4.01 -20.64 -2.23
CA LEU A 74 2.60 -20.47 -2.55
C LEU A 74 1.78 -21.67 -2.03
N LYS A 75 2.26 -22.88 -2.32
CA LYS A 75 1.64 -24.14 -1.86
C LYS A 75 1.52 -24.22 -0.34
N ALA A 76 2.54 -23.78 0.40
CA ALA A 76 2.51 -23.77 1.85
C ALA A 76 1.41 -22.84 2.40
N VAL A 77 1.21 -21.68 1.77
CA VAL A 77 0.14 -20.73 2.14
C VAL A 77 -1.23 -21.27 1.78
N ASP A 78 -1.42 -21.80 0.57
CA ASP A 78 -2.71 -22.35 0.15
C ASP A 78 -3.13 -23.53 1.05
N LEU A 79 -2.21 -24.44 1.39
CA LEU A 79 -2.46 -25.52 2.35
C LEU A 79 -2.84 -25.01 3.74
N TYR A 80 -2.18 -23.95 4.22
CA TYR A 80 -2.50 -23.35 5.51
C TYR A 80 -3.91 -22.74 5.53
N LEU A 81 -4.29 -22.05 4.46
CA LEU A 81 -5.62 -21.44 4.31
C LEU A 81 -6.72 -22.51 4.25
N GLU A 82 -6.50 -23.58 3.49
CA GLU A 82 -7.41 -24.73 3.40
C GLU A 82 -7.60 -25.42 4.76
N GLN A 83 -6.51 -25.71 5.47
CA GLN A 83 -6.56 -26.38 6.78
C GLN A 83 -7.29 -25.55 7.85
N ARG A 84 -7.19 -24.23 7.77
CA ARG A 84 -7.88 -23.32 8.70
C ARG A 84 -9.28 -22.95 8.23
N ASN A 85 -9.70 -23.44 7.05
CA ASN A 85 -10.97 -23.11 6.40
C ASN A 85 -11.19 -21.58 6.31
N LEU A 86 -10.09 -20.83 6.12
CA LEU A 86 -10.11 -19.38 5.97
C LEU A 86 -10.36 -19.08 4.50
N LYS A 87 -11.64 -18.87 4.15
CA LYS A 87 -11.99 -18.47 2.78
C LYS A 87 -11.52 -17.04 2.54
N VAL A 88 -10.70 -16.87 1.50
CA VAL A 88 -10.43 -15.57 0.91
C VAL A 88 -11.68 -15.16 0.13
N GLU A 89 -12.60 -14.43 0.76
CA GLU A 89 -13.67 -13.79 0.02
C GLU A 89 -13.08 -12.58 -0.71
N VAL A 90 -13.01 -12.63 -2.04
CA VAL A 90 -12.71 -11.44 -2.84
C VAL A 90 -14.02 -10.67 -3.00
N GLU A 91 -14.49 -9.98 -1.95
CA GLU A 91 -15.55 -8.99 -2.15
C GLU A 91 -14.95 -7.83 -2.97
N HIS A 92 -15.44 -7.62 -4.20
CA HIS A 92 -15.29 -6.35 -4.91
C HIS A 92 -16.04 -5.29 -4.09
N VAL A 93 -15.36 -4.69 -3.11
CA VAL A 93 -15.98 -3.70 -2.25
C VAL A 93 -16.17 -2.41 -3.04
N ILE A 94 -17.42 -2.14 -3.39
CA ILE A 94 -17.89 -0.85 -3.89
C ILE A 94 -17.53 0.21 -2.84
N GLU A 95 -16.74 1.22 -3.23
CA GLU A 95 -16.13 2.23 -2.35
C GLU A 95 -17.13 2.93 -1.40
N ASP A 96 -18.41 2.97 -1.76
CA ASP A 96 -19.46 3.71 -1.04
C ASP A 96 -19.94 3.05 0.28
N LYS A 97 -19.67 1.77 0.53
CA LYS A 97 -20.19 1.07 1.73
C LYS A 97 -19.16 0.78 2.83
N ILE A 98 -17.89 1.12 2.63
CA ILE A 98 -16.82 0.89 3.61
C ILE A 98 -17.03 1.69 4.90
N TRP A 99 -17.58 2.90 4.80
CA TRP A 99 -17.73 3.80 5.95
C TRP A 99 -18.78 3.36 6.98
N LEU A 100 -19.72 2.48 6.60
CA LEU A 100 -20.78 1.98 7.48
C LEU A 100 -20.42 0.65 8.15
N ARG A 101 -19.35 -0.02 7.72
CA ARG A 101 -18.86 -1.23 8.39
C ARG A 101 -17.90 -0.82 9.52
N PRO A 102 -18.13 -1.27 10.76
CA PRO A 102 -17.14 -1.13 11.82
C PRO A 102 -15.78 -1.66 11.36
N TRP A 103 -14.68 -0.93 11.62
CA TRP A 103 -13.32 -1.27 11.17
C TRP A 103 -12.93 -2.73 11.48
N PHE A 104 -13.47 -3.33 12.55
CA PHE A 104 -13.20 -4.72 12.91
C PHE A 104 -13.77 -5.77 11.93
N LEU A 105 -14.77 -5.43 11.10
CA LEU A 105 -15.37 -6.34 10.11
C LEU A 105 -14.59 -6.41 8.79
N ILE A 106 -13.72 -5.44 8.50
CA ILE A 106 -12.89 -5.43 7.28
C ILE A 106 -11.70 -6.42 7.40
N SER A 107 -11.38 -6.84 8.63
CA SER A 107 -10.30 -7.78 8.95
C SER A 107 -10.54 -9.23 8.50
N LEU A 108 -11.69 -9.56 7.92
CA LEU A 108 -12.05 -10.93 7.53
C LEU A 108 -11.65 -11.31 6.10
N PHE A 109 -11.22 -10.33 5.29
CA PHE A 109 -10.74 -10.61 3.94
C PHE A 109 -9.26 -10.96 3.96
N HIS A 110 -8.99 -12.24 3.79
CA HIS A 110 -7.64 -12.79 3.79
C HIS A 110 -6.96 -12.50 2.45
N PHE A 111 -6.48 -11.27 2.26
CA PHE A 111 -5.66 -10.97 1.10
C PHE A 111 -4.36 -11.77 1.14
N TYR A 112 -3.91 -12.18 -0.04
CA TYR A 112 -2.69 -12.95 -0.20
C TYR A 112 -1.86 -12.34 -1.33
N GLN A 113 -0.62 -11.98 -1.00
CA GLN A 113 0.35 -11.39 -1.92
C GLN A 113 1.70 -12.13 -1.90
N VAL A 114 2.37 -12.13 -3.04
CA VAL A 114 3.76 -12.58 -3.19
C VAL A 114 4.64 -11.46 -3.75
N GLU A 115 5.83 -11.29 -3.17
CA GLU A 115 6.90 -10.42 -3.68
C GLU A 115 7.72 -11.16 -4.74
N THR A 116 7.90 -10.54 -5.90
CA THR A 116 8.71 -11.04 -7.01
C THR A 116 9.70 -9.96 -7.46
N ARG A 117 10.90 -10.36 -7.82
CA ARG A 117 12.00 -9.48 -8.24
C ARG A 117 12.46 -9.72 -9.68
N THR A 118 12.09 -10.85 -10.28
CA THR A 118 12.45 -11.20 -11.65
C THR A 118 11.24 -11.64 -12.47
N LEU A 119 11.37 -11.59 -13.80
CA LEU A 119 10.32 -12.06 -14.71
C LEU A 119 10.13 -13.58 -14.64
N GLU A 120 11.19 -14.32 -14.29
CA GLU A 120 11.15 -15.75 -14.06
C GLU A 120 10.27 -16.10 -12.87
N GLU A 121 10.40 -15.38 -11.75
CA GLU A 121 9.55 -15.55 -10.57
C GLU A 121 8.09 -15.24 -10.91
N VAL A 122 7.81 -14.18 -11.68
CA VAL A 122 6.45 -13.87 -12.15
C VAL A 122 5.88 -15.02 -12.99
N LYS A 123 6.67 -15.57 -13.92
CA LYS A 123 6.26 -16.73 -14.74
C LYS A 123 6.00 -17.96 -13.87
N GLU A 124 6.80 -18.19 -12.83
CA GLU A 124 6.61 -19.29 -11.88
C GLU A 124 5.29 -19.15 -11.11
N VAL A 125 4.97 -17.95 -10.61
CA VAL A 125 3.68 -17.66 -9.97
C VAL A 125 2.52 -17.94 -10.91
N LEU A 126 2.59 -17.46 -12.15
CA LEU A 126 1.55 -17.67 -13.16
C LEU A 126 1.39 -19.15 -13.54
N HIS A 127 2.49 -19.89 -13.61
CA HIS A 127 2.46 -21.33 -13.87
C HIS A 127 1.76 -22.08 -12.74
N TYR A 128 2.14 -21.80 -11.49
CA TYR A 128 1.52 -22.39 -10.31
C TYR A 128 0.01 -22.10 -10.25
N ALA A 129 -0.38 -20.84 -10.47
CA ALA A 129 -1.76 -20.41 -10.49
C ALA A 129 -2.59 -21.03 -11.63
N SER A 130 -1.96 -21.43 -12.74
CA SER A 130 -2.65 -22.13 -13.83
C SER A 130 -2.97 -23.59 -13.53
N GLN A 131 -2.22 -24.20 -12.60
CA GLN A 131 -2.35 -25.63 -12.25
C GLN A 131 -3.14 -25.83 -10.95
N THR A 132 -3.17 -24.84 -10.09
CA THR A 132 -3.75 -24.92 -8.74
C THR A 132 -4.79 -23.84 -8.54
N ASN A 133 -5.86 -24.15 -7.82
CA ASN A 133 -6.81 -23.15 -7.36
C ASN A 133 -6.22 -22.37 -6.18
N THR A 134 -5.34 -21.42 -6.49
CA THR A 134 -4.70 -20.56 -5.48
C THR A 134 -5.60 -19.42 -5.05
N SER A 135 -5.49 -18.98 -3.80
CA SER A 135 -6.19 -17.79 -3.31
C SER A 135 -5.40 -16.50 -3.52
N LEU A 136 -4.34 -16.53 -4.33
CA LEU A 136 -3.47 -15.38 -4.59
C LEU A 136 -4.27 -14.22 -5.17
N THR A 137 -4.14 -13.05 -4.56
CA THR A 137 -4.89 -11.86 -4.96
C THR A 137 -4.00 -10.86 -5.70
N ARG A 138 -2.72 -10.77 -5.33
CA ARG A 138 -1.82 -9.71 -5.81
C ARG A 138 -0.37 -10.18 -5.98
N ILE A 139 0.30 -9.67 -7.00
CA ILE A 139 1.74 -9.84 -7.23
C ILE A 139 2.45 -8.50 -7.03
N MET A 140 3.41 -8.45 -6.11
CA MET A 140 4.28 -7.30 -5.92
C MET A 140 5.51 -7.44 -6.82
N LEU A 141 5.74 -6.44 -7.66
CA LEU A 141 6.85 -6.31 -8.58
C LEU A 141 7.89 -5.39 -7.92
N ASP A 142 8.80 -5.98 -7.15
CA ASP A 142 9.75 -5.26 -6.31
C ASP A 142 11.05 -4.94 -7.07
N ASN A 143 11.48 -3.68 -7.02
CA ASN A 143 12.70 -3.17 -7.66
C ASN A 143 12.83 -3.44 -9.18
N MET A 144 11.71 -3.62 -9.88
CA MET A 144 11.67 -3.71 -11.36
C MET A 144 11.71 -2.35 -12.07
N VAL A 145 11.94 -1.28 -11.32
CA VAL A 145 12.12 0.10 -11.79
C VAL A 145 13.57 0.48 -11.56
N LEU A 146 14.33 0.67 -12.65
CA LEU A 146 15.75 0.94 -12.58
C LEU A 146 16.03 2.44 -12.69
N PRO A 147 16.74 3.06 -11.74
CA PRO A 147 17.13 4.46 -11.86
C PRO A 147 18.17 4.63 -12.97
N LEU A 148 17.99 5.65 -13.80
CA LEU A 148 18.92 6.03 -14.85
C LEU A 148 19.82 7.19 -14.37
N PRO A 149 21.07 7.32 -14.86
CA PRO A 149 21.99 8.37 -14.43
C PRO A 149 21.51 9.81 -14.69
N ASN A 150 20.55 9.98 -15.60
CA ASN A 150 19.94 11.27 -15.93
C ASN A 150 18.81 11.68 -14.97
N GLY A 151 18.53 10.89 -13.93
CA GLY A 151 17.43 11.12 -12.98
C GLY A 151 16.06 10.58 -13.43
N ASP A 152 15.99 9.96 -14.61
CA ASP A 152 14.79 9.25 -15.09
C ASP A 152 14.81 7.79 -14.60
N VAL A 153 13.75 7.03 -14.87
CA VAL A 153 13.64 5.59 -14.53
C VAL A 153 13.33 4.74 -15.75
N ASP A 154 13.93 3.56 -15.83
CA ASP A 154 13.54 2.52 -16.77
C ASP A 154 12.46 1.62 -16.13
N ILE A 155 11.34 1.50 -16.84
CA ILE A 155 10.17 0.72 -16.46
C ILE A 155 9.93 -0.46 -17.43
N SER A 156 10.88 -0.79 -18.29
CA SER A 156 10.72 -1.80 -19.33
C SER A 156 10.41 -3.17 -18.73
N MET A 157 11.17 -3.57 -17.70
CA MET A 157 10.92 -4.82 -16.96
C MET A 157 9.55 -4.81 -16.27
N LEU A 158 9.19 -3.69 -15.64
CA LEU A 158 7.89 -3.55 -14.98
C LEU A 158 6.73 -3.70 -15.99
N LYS A 159 6.83 -3.06 -17.16
CA LYS A 159 5.84 -3.18 -18.23
C LYS A 159 5.73 -4.61 -18.75
N GLU A 160 6.85 -5.28 -18.95
CA GLU A 160 6.86 -6.68 -19.37
C GLU A 160 6.19 -7.58 -18.33
N ALA A 161 6.48 -7.39 -17.03
CA ALA A 161 5.84 -8.13 -15.95
C ALA A 161 4.32 -7.89 -15.90
N VAL A 162 3.86 -6.64 -16.04
CA VAL A 162 2.42 -6.31 -16.11
C VAL A 162 1.76 -7.00 -17.31
N GLN A 163 2.42 -6.99 -18.48
CA GLN A 163 1.93 -7.67 -19.67
C GLN A 163 1.86 -9.19 -19.49
N LEU A 164 2.83 -9.80 -18.81
CA LEU A 164 2.81 -11.23 -18.49
C LEU A 164 1.64 -11.59 -17.56
N VAL A 165 1.35 -10.76 -16.56
CA VAL A 165 0.22 -10.95 -15.65
C VAL A 165 -1.12 -10.79 -16.39
N ASN A 166 -1.18 -9.87 -17.36
CA ASN A 166 -2.34 -9.67 -18.25
C ASN A 166 -3.69 -9.57 -17.51
N GLY A 167 -3.71 -8.85 -16.39
CA GLY A 167 -4.92 -8.65 -15.58
C GLY A 167 -5.42 -9.86 -14.79
N LYS A 168 -4.69 -10.98 -14.76
CA LYS A 168 -5.06 -12.17 -13.95
C LYS A 168 -4.98 -11.92 -12.44
N PHE A 169 -4.07 -11.05 -12.02
CA PHE A 169 -3.86 -10.65 -10.63
C PHE A 169 -3.73 -9.13 -10.56
N GLU A 170 -4.05 -8.56 -9.39
CA GLU A 170 -3.63 -7.19 -9.10
C GLU A 170 -2.11 -7.11 -9.12
N THR A 171 -1.56 -6.03 -9.65
CA THR A 171 -0.10 -5.79 -9.66
C THR A 171 0.24 -4.59 -8.79
N GLU A 172 1.33 -4.69 -8.04
CA GLU A 172 1.82 -3.61 -7.18
C GLU A 172 3.31 -3.35 -7.45
N ALA A 173 3.65 -2.14 -7.91
CA ALA A 173 5.05 -1.72 -8.00
C ALA A 173 5.57 -1.25 -6.63
N SER A 174 6.76 -1.73 -6.25
CA SER A 174 7.46 -1.34 -5.03
C SER A 174 8.93 -1.05 -5.32
N GLY A 175 9.54 -0.18 -4.49
CA GLY A 175 10.95 0.17 -4.56
C GLY A 175 11.21 1.52 -5.21
N ASN A 176 11.98 2.39 -4.53
CA ASN A 176 12.46 3.69 -5.03
C ASN A 176 11.40 4.61 -5.68
N VAL A 177 10.17 4.60 -5.15
CA VAL A 177 9.08 5.47 -5.62
C VAL A 177 9.23 6.87 -5.02
N THR A 178 9.41 7.87 -5.88
CA THR A 178 9.47 9.30 -5.54
C THR A 178 8.42 10.07 -6.35
N LEU A 179 8.21 11.36 -6.04
CA LEU A 179 7.26 12.20 -6.77
C LEU A 179 7.66 12.36 -8.25
N ASP A 180 8.95 12.36 -8.55
CA ASP A 180 9.46 12.49 -9.92
C ASP A 180 9.29 11.19 -10.73
N THR A 181 9.38 10.03 -10.08
CA THR A 181 9.33 8.72 -10.75
C THR A 181 7.93 8.12 -10.81
N VAL A 182 7.05 8.44 -9.86
CA VAL A 182 5.74 7.81 -9.69
C VAL A 182 4.86 7.93 -10.93
N HIS A 183 4.94 9.04 -11.67
CA HIS A 183 4.16 9.22 -12.89
C HIS A 183 4.50 8.16 -13.93
N LYS A 184 5.79 7.96 -14.20
CA LYS A 184 6.26 6.97 -15.17
C LYS A 184 5.91 5.55 -14.73
N ILE A 185 6.01 5.26 -13.43
CA ILE A 185 5.59 3.98 -12.85
C ILE A 185 4.08 3.76 -13.05
N GLY A 186 3.25 4.77 -12.83
CA GLY A 186 1.79 4.69 -13.07
C GLY A 186 1.44 4.36 -14.52
N GLN A 187 2.21 4.88 -15.47
CA GLN A 187 2.05 4.58 -16.90
C GLN A 187 2.53 3.18 -17.32
N SER A 188 3.04 2.36 -16.40
CA SER A 188 3.39 0.96 -16.70
C SER A 188 2.18 0.03 -16.81
N GLY A 189 1.02 0.46 -16.29
CA GLY A 189 -0.20 -0.35 -16.22
C GLY A 189 -0.37 -1.14 -14.92
N VAL A 190 0.48 -0.91 -13.92
CA VAL A 190 0.28 -1.49 -12.58
C VAL A 190 -1.02 -1.01 -11.93
N THR A 191 -1.65 -1.88 -11.15
CA THR A 191 -2.87 -1.52 -10.40
C THR A 191 -2.56 -0.61 -9.23
N TYR A 192 -1.48 -0.91 -8.50
CA TYR A 192 -1.06 -0.17 -7.32
C TYR A 192 0.43 0.21 -7.37
N ILE A 193 0.79 1.25 -6.65
CA ILE A 193 2.17 1.62 -6.36
C ILE A 193 2.29 1.83 -4.86
N SER A 194 3.20 1.12 -4.18
CA SER A 194 3.44 1.35 -2.76
C SER A 194 4.70 2.17 -2.51
N SER A 195 4.59 3.16 -1.63
CA SER A 195 5.73 3.96 -1.20
C SER A 195 5.75 4.12 0.31
N GLY A 196 6.85 3.67 0.93
CA GLY A 196 7.07 3.91 2.35
C GLY A 196 7.28 5.39 2.65
N SER A 197 7.75 6.18 1.67
CA SER A 197 8.08 7.61 1.86
C SER A 197 6.91 8.43 2.38
N LEU A 198 5.68 8.04 2.03
CA LEU A 198 4.43 8.65 2.47
C LEU A 198 4.32 8.75 4.00
N THR A 199 4.84 7.77 4.73
CA THR A 199 4.62 7.65 6.18
C THR A 199 5.90 7.71 7.01
N HIS A 200 7.07 7.25 6.52
CA HIS A 200 8.31 7.36 7.31
C HIS A 200 9.06 8.68 7.10
N SER A 201 8.92 9.33 5.94
CA SER A 201 9.68 10.52 5.55
C SER A 201 8.76 11.74 5.38
N VAL A 202 8.09 12.11 6.46
CA VAL A 202 7.04 13.15 6.46
C VAL A 202 7.62 14.53 6.71
N LYS A 203 7.38 15.46 5.78
CA LYS A 203 7.51 16.90 6.05
C LYS A 203 6.21 17.40 6.67
N ALA A 204 6.25 17.76 7.95
CA ALA A 204 5.08 18.29 8.65
C ALA A 204 4.64 19.63 8.03
N LEU A 205 3.32 19.85 7.95
CA LEU A 205 2.78 21.13 7.49
C LEU A 205 3.00 22.19 8.57
N ASP A 206 3.41 23.40 8.17
CA ASP A 206 3.60 24.51 9.10
C ASP A 206 2.24 25.08 9.52
N ILE A 207 1.98 25.09 10.84
CA ILE A 207 0.72 25.56 11.43
C ILE A 207 1.06 26.28 12.73
N SER A 208 0.56 27.51 12.89
CA SER A 208 0.73 28.30 14.11
C SER A 208 -0.62 28.59 14.79
N LEU A 209 -0.66 28.54 16.12
CA LEU A 209 -1.81 29.02 16.91
C LEU A 209 -1.57 30.48 17.32
N LYS A 210 -2.48 31.38 16.93
CA LYS A 210 -2.49 32.78 17.41
C LYS A 210 -3.52 32.92 18.52
N ILE A 211 -3.09 33.42 19.68
CA ILE A 211 -3.96 33.65 20.84
C ILE A 211 -4.33 35.12 20.89
N ASP A 212 -5.63 35.42 20.88
CA ASP A 212 -6.15 36.74 21.19
C ASP A 212 -6.40 36.85 22.70
N THR A 213 -5.53 37.60 23.37
CA THR A 213 -5.57 37.76 24.83
C THR A 213 -6.75 38.61 25.30
N GLU A 214 -7.22 39.57 24.51
CA GLU A 214 -8.36 40.40 24.89
C GLU A 214 -9.65 39.59 24.87
N LEU A 215 -9.85 38.78 23.82
CA LEU A 215 -10.98 37.87 23.73
C LEU A 215 -10.95 36.82 24.84
N ALA A 216 -9.76 36.25 25.12
CA ALA A 216 -9.59 35.27 26.20
C ALA A 216 -9.98 35.85 27.56
N LEU A 217 -9.56 37.08 27.88
CA LEU A 217 -9.91 37.77 29.12
C LEU A 217 -11.42 38.06 29.19
N LYS A 218 -12.05 38.47 28.09
CA LYS A 218 -13.50 38.71 28.02
C LYS A 218 -14.31 37.45 28.29
N VAL A 219 -13.88 36.29 27.76
CA VAL A 219 -14.52 34.99 28.02
C VAL A 219 -14.27 34.52 29.45
N GLY A 220 -13.05 34.69 29.96
CA GLY A 220 -12.69 34.36 31.35
C GLY A 220 -13.58 35.09 32.36
N ARG A 221 -13.76 36.41 32.18
CA ARG A 221 -14.66 37.23 33.02
C ARG A 221 -16.12 36.77 32.93
N ARG A 222 -16.61 36.41 31.74
CA ARG A 222 -17.99 35.90 31.54
C ARG A 222 -18.24 34.54 32.19
N THR A 223 -17.20 33.70 32.28
CA THR A 223 -17.29 32.33 32.81
C THR A 223 -16.86 32.20 34.27
N GLY A 224 -16.47 33.31 34.92
CA GLY A 224 -16.00 33.33 36.32
C GLY A 224 -14.66 32.61 36.52
N ARG A 225 -13.85 32.49 35.46
CA ARG A 225 -12.57 31.76 35.46
C ARG A 225 -11.34 32.68 35.39
N ALA A 226 -11.54 33.98 35.35
CA ALA A 226 -10.49 35.00 35.30
C ALA A 226 -10.71 36.06 36.37
#